data_AF-A0A944RG93-F1
#
_entry.id   AF-A0A944RG93-F1
#
_cell.length_a   1.000
_cell.length_b   1.000
_cell.length_c   1.000
_cell.angle_alpha   90.00
_cell.angle_beta   90.00
_cell.angle_gamma   90.00
#
_symmetry.space_group_name_H-M   'P 1'
#
loop_
_entity.id
_entity.type
_entity.pdbx_description
1 polymer ?
#
loop_
_entity_poly.entity_id
_entity_poly.type
_entity_poly.pdbx_seq_one_letter_code
_entity_poly.pdbx_strand_id
1 'polypeptide(L)'
;MSVFLTLMVLATVSAVPVAAQEVEPNTPVVELALSAQGAELSEAGYQPGAAATDLAKEKLLNDPTMTRNPFGLLVRFAQTASVVDVDQTLLTVGGTVVGGALDGQSLYLVETLSDLDEAAELLRSMPGVVWVGFDDVVQATVLPSDPDLDQLWGMNGTYGIDAPGAWAQTLGDPSV
;
A
#
# COMPACT_ATOMS: atom_id res chain seq x y z
N MET A 1 65.15 10.62 -61.88
CA MET A 1 64.83 11.52 -60.75
C MET A 1 63.33 11.70 -60.72
N SER A 2 62.57 11.44 -59.67
CA SER A 2 62.75 10.62 -58.48
C SER A 2 61.34 10.16 -58.11
N VAL A 3 61.23 8.87 -57.78
CA VAL A 3 60.02 8.19 -57.33
C VAL A 3 59.72 8.67 -55.91
N PHE A 4 58.51 9.18 -55.64
CA PHE A 4 58.02 9.39 -54.28
C PHE A 4 56.97 8.33 -53.95
N LEU A 5 57.43 7.35 -53.17
CA LEU A 5 56.68 6.27 -52.57
C LEU A 5 55.88 6.85 -51.38
N THR A 6 54.55 6.95 -51.49
CA THR A 6 53.70 7.29 -50.33
C THR A 6 53.15 5.99 -49.75
N LEU A 7 53.66 5.69 -48.56
CA LEU A 7 53.35 4.51 -47.76
C LEU A 7 51.91 4.58 -47.23
N MET A 8 51.08 3.62 -47.64
CA MET A 8 49.73 3.41 -47.14
C MET A 8 49.83 2.67 -45.80
N VAL A 9 49.59 3.36 -44.68
CA VAL A 9 49.50 2.72 -43.35
C VAL A 9 48.05 2.33 -43.11
N LEU A 10 47.77 1.03 -43.29
CA LEU A 10 46.51 0.40 -42.95
C LEU A 10 46.49 0.22 -41.41
N ALA A 11 45.72 1.04 -40.70
CA ALA A 11 45.49 0.86 -39.27
C ALA A 11 44.51 -0.30 -39.08
N THR A 12 45.00 -1.45 -38.65
CA THR A 12 44.18 -2.57 -38.19
C THR A 12 43.60 -2.23 -36.82
N VAL A 13 42.32 -1.88 -36.75
CA VAL A 13 41.58 -1.85 -35.48
C VAL A 13 41.32 -3.31 -35.10
N SER A 14 42.09 -3.80 -34.12
CA SER A 14 41.82 -5.08 -33.47
C SER A 14 40.53 -4.93 -32.66
N ALA A 15 39.44 -5.55 -33.13
CA ALA A 15 38.21 -5.66 -32.37
C ALA A 15 38.46 -6.61 -31.19
N VAL A 16 38.64 -6.04 -30.00
CA VAL A 16 38.56 -6.82 -28.75
C VAL A 16 37.09 -7.19 -28.58
N PRO A 17 36.70 -8.48 -28.54
CA PRO A 17 35.35 -8.83 -28.18
C PRO A 17 35.15 -8.47 -26.70
N VAL A 18 34.32 -7.47 -26.43
CA VAL A 18 33.74 -7.29 -25.09
C VAL A 18 32.88 -8.52 -24.87
N ALA A 19 33.34 -9.42 -24.01
CA ALA A 19 32.53 -10.52 -23.54
C ALA A 19 31.27 -9.92 -22.91
N ALA A 20 30.11 -10.21 -23.51
CA ALA A 20 28.83 -10.01 -22.87
C ALA A 20 28.88 -10.85 -21.59
N GLN A 21 28.85 -10.19 -20.43
CA GLN A 21 28.54 -10.89 -19.19
C GLN A 21 27.11 -11.41 -19.34
N GLU A 22 26.97 -12.72 -19.52
CA GLU A 22 25.72 -13.41 -19.28
C GLU A 22 25.32 -13.12 -17.83
N VAL A 23 24.29 -12.29 -17.66
CA VAL A 23 23.63 -12.11 -16.38
C VAL A 23 22.92 -13.44 -16.11
N GLU A 24 23.47 -14.22 -15.20
CA GLU A 24 22.87 -15.45 -14.67
C GLU A 24 21.40 -15.18 -14.27
N PRO A 25 20.40 -15.79 -14.92
CA PRO A 25 19.00 -15.61 -14.58
C PRO A 25 18.66 -16.55 -13.43
N ASN A 26 19.21 -16.30 -12.24
CA ASN A 26 18.99 -17.18 -11.10
C ASN A 26 18.80 -16.41 -9.79
N THR A 27 18.16 -15.25 -9.85
CA THR A 27 17.44 -14.75 -8.68
C THR A 27 16.16 -15.60 -8.58
N PRO A 28 15.99 -16.43 -7.53
CA PRO A 28 14.73 -17.11 -7.32
C PRO A 28 13.66 -16.04 -7.18
N VAL A 29 12.70 -16.01 -8.11
CA VAL A 29 11.46 -15.29 -7.90
C VAL A 29 10.81 -16.02 -6.73
N VAL A 30 10.78 -15.38 -5.55
CA VAL A 30 10.07 -15.90 -4.39
C VAL A 30 8.60 -15.82 -4.75
N GLU A 31 8.04 -16.95 -5.19
CA GLU A 31 6.60 -17.06 -5.43
C GLU A 31 5.93 -17.24 -4.08
N LEU A 32 5.29 -16.17 -3.60
CA LEU A 32 4.54 -16.19 -2.35
C LEU A 32 3.31 -17.09 -2.50
N ALA A 33 3.09 -17.95 -1.50
CA ALA A 33 1.90 -18.77 -1.47
C ALA A 33 0.65 -17.90 -1.30
N LEU A 34 -0.46 -18.33 -1.91
CA LEU A 34 -1.77 -17.77 -1.63
C LEU A 34 -2.15 -18.08 -0.18
N SER A 35 -2.81 -17.13 0.49
CA SER A 35 -3.51 -17.42 1.73
C SER A 35 -4.64 -18.43 1.48
N ALA A 36 -5.15 -19.09 2.51
CA ALA A 36 -6.29 -20.00 2.36
C ALA A 36 -7.49 -19.31 1.68
N GLN A 37 -7.81 -18.10 2.13
CA GLN A 37 -8.88 -17.29 1.56
C GLN A 37 -8.52 -16.79 0.15
N GLY A 38 -7.25 -16.46 -0.11
CA GLY A 38 -6.78 -16.07 -1.43
C GLY A 38 -6.85 -17.19 -2.45
N ALA A 39 -6.56 -18.44 -2.05
CA ALA A 39 -6.69 -19.62 -2.90
C ALA A 39 -8.15 -19.86 -3.30
N GLU A 40 -9.08 -19.79 -2.34
CA GLU A 40 -10.52 -19.88 -2.60
C GLU A 40 -11.00 -18.82 -3.60
N LEU A 41 -10.52 -17.58 -3.45
CA LEU A 41 -10.86 -16.49 -4.37
C LEU A 41 -10.26 -16.67 -5.76
N SER A 42 -9.01 -17.13 -5.83
CA SER A 42 -8.36 -17.44 -7.10
C SER A 42 -9.11 -18.53 -7.85
N GLU A 43 -9.58 -19.58 -7.17
CA GLU A 43 -10.41 -20.64 -7.75
C GLU A 43 -11.78 -20.13 -8.21
N ALA A 44 -12.37 -19.18 -7.48
CA ALA A 44 -13.62 -18.52 -7.85
C ALA A 44 -13.47 -17.52 -9.02
N GLY A 45 -12.26 -17.32 -9.53
CA GLY A 45 -11.97 -16.40 -10.63
C GLY A 45 -11.91 -14.93 -10.21
N TYR A 46 -11.74 -14.65 -8.92
CA TYR A 46 -11.66 -13.30 -8.40
C TYR A 46 -10.46 -12.56 -9.01
N GLN A 47 -10.67 -11.30 -9.42
CA GLN A 47 -9.60 -10.44 -9.89
C GLN A 47 -9.24 -9.44 -8.79
N PRO A 48 -7.95 -9.27 -8.45
CA PRO A 48 -7.52 -8.28 -7.46
C PRO A 48 -8.06 -6.87 -7.78
N GLY A 49 -8.46 -6.14 -6.75
CA GLY A 49 -8.91 -4.75 -6.79
C GLY A 49 -10.12 -4.44 -5.91
N ALA A 50 -10.77 -5.44 -5.30
CA ALA A 50 -11.91 -5.21 -4.39
C ALA A 50 -11.99 -6.17 -3.18
N ALA A 51 -11.11 -7.17 -3.05
CA ALA A 51 -11.15 -8.12 -1.94
C ALA A 51 -10.87 -7.41 -0.61
N ALA A 52 -9.89 -6.51 -0.60
CA ALA A 52 -9.51 -5.71 0.56
C ALA A 52 -10.57 -4.67 0.93
N THR A 53 -11.65 -4.50 0.16
CA THR A 53 -12.73 -3.57 0.47
C THR A 53 -14.05 -4.29 0.69
N ASP A 54 -14.77 -4.60 -0.38
CA ASP A 54 -16.15 -5.07 -0.27
C ASP A 54 -16.24 -6.48 0.35
N LEU A 55 -15.33 -7.38 -0.04
CA LEU A 55 -15.29 -8.72 0.54
C LEU A 55 -14.78 -8.71 1.99
N ALA A 56 -13.77 -7.89 2.30
CA ALA A 56 -13.29 -7.71 3.67
C ALA A 56 -14.42 -7.23 4.59
N LYS A 57 -15.26 -6.30 4.13
CA LYS A 57 -16.46 -5.86 4.85
C LYS A 57 -17.47 -6.98 5.04
N GLU A 58 -17.77 -7.76 4.00
CA GLU A 58 -18.67 -8.90 4.10
C GLU A 58 -18.15 -9.94 5.12
N LYS A 59 -16.86 -10.24 5.08
CA LYS A 59 -16.22 -11.14 6.05
C LYS A 59 -16.31 -10.59 7.47
N LEU A 60 -16.07 -9.29 7.69
CA LEU A 60 -16.21 -8.67 9.01
C LEU A 60 -17.65 -8.72 9.52
N LEU A 61 -18.65 -8.56 8.65
CA LEU A 61 -20.06 -8.67 9.02
C LEU A 61 -20.43 -10.10 9.44
N ASN A 62 -19.85 -11.10 8.77
CA ASN A 62 -20.08 -12.51 9.06
C ASN A 62 -19.25 -13.02 10.27
N ASP A 63 -18.07 -12.43 10.50
CA ASP A 63 -17.20 -12.68 11.64
C ASP A 63 -16.78 -11.36 12.32
N PRO A 64 -17.59 -10.85 13.26
CA PRO A 64 -17.26 -9.65 14.02
C PRO A 64 -16.09 -9.82 14.99
N THR A 65 -15.48 -11.00 15.10
CA THR A 65 -14.29 -11.20 15.94
C THR A 65 -12.98 -11.00 15.16
N MET A 66 -13.08 -10.81 13.85
CA MET A 66 -11.95 -10.54 12.97
C MET A 66 -11.19 -9.28 13.41
N THR A 67 -9.88 -9.40 13.59
CA THR A 67 -9.00 -8.31 14.05
C THR A 67 -8.27 -7.59 12.93
N ARG A 68 -8.20 -8.19 11.73
CA ARG A 68 -7.51 -7.64 10.56
C ARG A 68 -8.22 -8.02 9.27
N ASN A 69 -8.16 -7.14 8.28
CA ASN A 69 -8.55 -7.42 6.92
C ASN A 69 -7.69 -8.57 6.35
N PRO A 70 -8.29 -9.65 5.82
CA PRO A 70 -7.55 -10.82 5.35
C PRO A 70 -6.86 -10.60 3.99
N PHE A 71 -7.10 -9.46 3.33
CA PHE A 71 -6.53 -9.17 2.00
C PHE A 71 -5.77 -7.83 1.96
N GLY A 72 -5.76 -7.08 3.05
CA GLY A 72 -5.31 -5.68 3.07
C GLY A 72 -4.00 -5.47 3.83
N LEU A 73 -3.03 -4.84 3.17
CA LEU A 73 -1.85 -4.24 3.78
C LEU A 73 -1.87 -2.73 3.60
N LEU A 74 -1.39 -2.00 4.60
CA LEU A 74 -1.11 -0.58 4.50
C LEU A 74 0.38 -0.42 4.19
N VAL A 75 0.70 0.14 3.03
CA VAL A 75 2.08 0.25 2.54
C VAL A 75 2.42 1.71 2.28
N ARG A 76 3.48 2.19 2.94
CA ARG A 76 4.06 3.51 2.68
C ARG A 76 5.29 3.35 1.81
N PHE A 77 5.25 3.92 0.61
CA PHE A 77 6.41 4.02 -0.26
C PHE A 77 7.18 5.32 -0.02
N ALA A 78 8.43 5.37 -0.47
CA ALA A 78 9.20 6.59 -0.53
C ALA A 78 8.46 7.63 -1.39
N GLN A 79 8.43 8.89 -0.96
CA GLN A 79 7.71 9.95 -1.70
C GLN A 79 8.28 10.20 -3.11
N THR A 80 9.49 9.73 -3.38
CA THR A 80 10.14 9.80 -4.69
C THR A 80 9.85 8.60 -5.59
N ALA A 81 9.15 7.57 -5.10
CA ALA A 81 8.81 6.39 -5.88
C ALA A 81 7.84 6.78 -6.99
N SER A 82 8.13 6.35 -8.22
CA SER A 82 7.19 6.52 -9.33
C SER A 82 6.06 5.50 -9.24
N VAL A 83 4.95 5.76 -9.93
CA VAL A 83 3.83 4.78 -10.04
C VAL A 83 4.33 3.44 -10.58
N VAL A 84 5.26 3.46 -11.54
CA VAL A 84 5.84 2.24 -12.12
C VAL A 84 6.65 1.46 -11.08
N ASP A 85 7.42 2.15 -10.24
CA ASP A 85 8.21 1.49 -9.19
C ASP A 85 7.30 0.86 -8.12
N VAL A 86 6.21 1.55 -7.76
CA VAL A 86 5.18 1.01 -6.86
C VAL A 86 4.56 -0.25 -7.46
N ASP A 87 4.09 -0.21 -8.70
CA ASP A 87 3.47 -1.35 -9.36
C ASP A 87 4.44 -2.54 -9.47
N GLN A 88 5.71 -2.30 -9.85
CA GLN A 88 6.72 -3.35 -9.91
C GLN A 88 7.01 -3.97 -8.54
N THR A 89 7.03 -3.16 -7.49
CA THR A 89 7.19 -3.67 -6.12
C THR A 89 6.01 -4.54 -5.73
N LEU A 90 4.78 -4.13 -6.05
CA LEU A 90 3.57 -4.87 -5.68
C LEU A 90 3.39 -6.16 -6.47
N LEU A 91 3.89 -6.26 -7.70
CA LEU A 91 3.89 -7.51 -8.47
C LEU A 91 4.60 -8.65 -7.71
N THR A 92 5.59 -8.35 -6.87
CA THR A 92 6.31 -9.36 -6.09
C THR A 92 5.45 -10.07 -5.05
N VAL A 93 4.37 -9.42 -4.61
CA VAL A 93 3.38 -9.97 -3.67
C VAL A 93 2.04 -10.26 -4.33
N GLY A 94 1.98 -10.30 -5.67
CA GLY A 94 0.73 -10.42 -6.42
C GLY A 94 -0.29 -9.32 -6.06
N GLY A 95 0.20 -8.16 -5.64
CA GLY A 95 -0.60 -7.11 -5.04
C GLY A 95 -0.99 -6.00 -6.01
N THR A 96 -1.99 -5.22 -5.62
CA THR A 96 -2.44 -4.04 -6.36
C THR A 96 -2.86 -2.93 -5.40
N VAL A 97 -2.71 -1.67 -5.82
CA VAL A 97 -3.20 -0.52 -5.05
C VAL A 97 -4.72 -0.43 -5.15
N VAL A 98 -5.38 -0.22 -4.02
CA VAL A 98 -6.81 0.05 -3.94
C VAL A 98 -7.05 1.55 -3.78
N GLY A 99 -7.58 2.18 -4.84
CA GLY A 99 -7.93 3.60 -4.82
C GLY A 99 -6.71 4.53 -4.85
N GLY A 100 -6.84 5.70 -4.23
CA GLY A 100 -5.77 6.70 -4.12
C GLY A 100 -4.97 6.60 -2.83
N ALA A 101 -3.93 7.41 -2.69
CA ALA A 101 -3.15 7.49 -1.45
C ALA A 101 -4.02 7.95 -0.27
N LEU A 102 -4.00 7.20 0.83
CA LEU A 102 -4.80 7.43 2.05
C LEU A 102 -4.43 8.72 2.77
N ASP A 103 -3.18 9.16 2.64
CA ASP A 103 -2.67 10.41 3.21
C ASP A 103 -2.46 11.51 2.16
N GLY A 104 -2.96 11.29 0.93
CA GLY A 104 -2.73 12.19 -0.20
C GLY A 104 -1.28 12.22 -0.70
N GLN A 105 -0.41 11.34 -0.20
CA GLN A 105 1.00 11.29 -0.56
C GLN A 105 1.42 9.88 -1.00
N SER A 106 1.87 9.04 -0.08
CA SER A 106 2.56 7.79 -0.41
C SER A 106 2.14 6.59 0.44
N LEU A 107 1.08 6.72 1.24
CA LEU A 107 0.46 5.60 1.96
C LEU A 107 -0.71 5.05 1.15
N TYR A 108 -0.68 3.76 0.85
CA TYR A 108 -1.70 3.08 0.04
C TYR A 108 -2.28 1.89 0.80
N LEU A 109 -3.57 1.64 0.57
CA LEU A 109 -4.14 0.32 0.79
C LEU A 109 -3.71 -0.57 -0.38
N VAL A 110 -3.07 -1.69 -0.07
CA VAL A 110 -2.62 -2.70 -1.01
C VAL A 110 -3.42 -3.95 -0.78
N GLU A 111 -4.03 -4.45 -1.84
CA GLU A 111 -4.70 -5.74 -1.85
C GLU A 111 -3.76 -6.83 -2.34
N THR A 112 -3.73 -7.96 -1.66
CA THR A 112 -3.07 -9.18 -2.14
C THR A 112 -3.87 -10.42 -1.73
N LEU A 113 -3.80 -11.48 -2.55
CA LEU A 113 -4.32 -12.80 -2.22
C LEU A 113 -3.26 -13.69 -1.54
N SER A 114 -2.00 -13.27 -1.53
CA SER A 114 -0.90 -13.96 -0.85
C SER A 114 -1.10 -13.98 0.66
N ASP A 115 -0.34 -14.83 1.35
CA ASP A 115 -0.24 -14.77 2.80
C ASP A 115 0.23 -13.37 3.24
N LEU A 116 -0.55 -12.70 4.11
CA LEU A 116 -0.29 -11.32 4.49
C LEU A 116 0.96 -11.17 5.36
N ASP A 117 1.27 -12.16 6.18
CA ASP A 117 2.43 -12.10 7.06
C ASP A 117 3.71 -12.23 6.22
N GLU A 118 3.74 -13.18 5.27
CA GLU A 118 4.85 -13.33 4.31
C GLU A 118 4.96 -12.15 3.34
N ALA A 119 3.84 -11.66 2.79
CA ALA A 119 3.81 -10.50 1.91
C ALA A 119 4.31 -9.24 2.62
N ALA A 120 3.92 -9.03 3.87
CA ALA A 120 4.38 -7.90 4.66
C ALA A 120 5.88 -7.99 4.95
N GLU A 121 6.40 -9.18 5.27
CA GLU A 121 7.84 -9.38 5.46
C GLU A 121 8.63 -9.10 4.18
N LEU A 122 8.15 -9.61 3.03
CA LEU A 122 8.79 -9.36 1.75
C LEU A 122 8.80 -7.86 1.41
N LEU A 123 7.66 -7.18 1.51
CA LEU A 123 7.57 -5.74 1.22
C LEU A 123 8.45 -4.90 2.14
N ARG A 124 8.57 -5.24 3.43
CA ARG A 124 9.46 -4.52 4.36
C ARG A 124 10.94 -4.61 3.96
N SER A 125 11.32 -5.66 3.23
CA SER A 125 12.69 -5.83 2.74
C SER A 125 12.95 -5.08 1.42
N MET A 126 11.91 -4.59 0.75
CA MET A 126 12.03 -4.01 -0.59
C MET A 126 12.58 -2.58 -0.56
N PRO A 127 13.48 -2.22 -1.49
CA PRO A 127 13.93 -0.85 -1.64
C PRO A 127 12.74 0.04 -2.02
N GLY A 128 12.67 1.23 -1.42
CA GLY A 128 11.58 2.18 -1.69
C GLY A 128 10.31 1.94 -0.87
N VAL A 129 10.20 0.84 -0.11
CA VAL A 129 9.17 0.68 0.93
C VAL A 129 9.69 1.27 2.24
N VAL A 130 8.95 2.21 2.81
CA VAL A 130 9.30 2.92 4.05
C VAL A 130 8.65 2.25 5.25
N TRP A 131 7.41 1.74 5.10
CA TRP A 131 6.67 1.11 6.17
C TRP A 131 5.59 0.17 5.63
N VAL A 132 5.30 -0.89 6.38
CA VAL A 132 4.21 -1.84 6.10
C VAL A 132 3.50 -2.20 7.40
N GLY A 133 2.18 -2.04 7.43
CA GLY A 133 1.30 -2.50 8.49
C GLY A 133 0.10 -3.28 7.95
N PHE A 134 -0.65 -3.90 8.86
CA PHE A 134 -1.90 -4.57 8.53
C PHE A 134 -3.05 -3.56 8.53
N ASP A 135 -4.07 -3.83 7.73
CA ASP A 135 -5.34 -3.11 7.80
C ASP A 135 -6.17 -3.71 8.95
N ASP A 136 -5.95 -3.18 10.16
CA ASP A 136 -6.54 -3.66 11.40
C ASP A 136 -7.99 -3.19 11.60
N VAL A 137 -8.82 -4.06 12.18
CA VAL A 137 -10.21 -3.76 12.53
C VAL A 137 -10.25 -3.06 13.89
N VAL A 138 -10.83 -1.86 13.92
CA VAL A 138 -11.09 -1.11 15.16
C VAL A 138 -12.58 -1.14 15.48
N GLN A 139 -12.92 -1.54 16.70
CA GLN A 139 -14.31 -1.63 17.17
C GLN A 139 -14.57 -0.61 18.28
N ALA A 140 -15.68 0.12 18.15
CA ALA A 140 -16.23 0.90 19.25
C ALA A 140 -16.92 -0.04 20.24
N THR A 141 -16.30 -0.26 21.40
CA THR A 141 -16.84 -1.14 22.45
C THR A 141 -17.93 -0.47 23.30
N VAL A 142 -18.05 0.85 23.18
CA VAL A 142 -19.08 1.65 23.85
C VAL A 142 -19.68 2.59 22.81
N LEU A 143 -20.96 2.38 22.49
CA LEU A 143 -21.75 3.39 21.80
C LEU A 143 -22.31 4.32 22.87
N PRO A 144 -21.98 5.62 22.86
CA PRO A 144 -22.54 6.56 23.81
C PRO A 144 -24.06 6.61 23.63
N SER A 145 -24.80 6.36 24.71
CA SER A 145 -26.19 6.81 24.80
C SER A 145 -26.14 8.21 25.40
N ASP A 146 -26.17 9.24 24.56
CA ASP A 146 -26.13 10.61 25.04
C ASP A 146 -27.35 10.90 25.94
N PRO A 147 -27.16 11.28 27.21
CA PRO A 147 -28.25 11.72 28.07
C PRO A 147 -28.75 13.12 27.66
N ASP A 148 -29.85 13.56 28.27
CA ASP A 148 -30.38 14.92 28.06
C ASP A 148 -29.31 15.98 28.35
N LEU A 149 -29.39 17.13 27.67
CA LEU A 149 -28.37 18.19 27.73
C LEU A 149 -28.03 18.66 29.16
N ASP A 150 -29.01 18.67 30.06
CA ASP A 150 -28.84 19.05 31.46
C ASP A 150 -28.10 18.00 32.31
N GLN A 151 -27.90 16.80 31.78
CA GLN A 151 -27.13 15.70 32.38
C GLN A 151 -25.70 15.60 31.82
N LEU A 152 -25.37 16.38 30.79
CA LEU A 152 -24.04 16.42 30.19
C LEU A 152 -23.14 17.41 30.93
N TRP A 153 -22.56 16.96 32.05
CA TRP A 153 -21.64 17.76 32.89
C TRP A 153 -20.45 18.36 32.13
N GLY A 154 -20.01 17.71 31.04
CA GLY A 154 -18.92 18.22 30.20
C GLY A 154 -19.37 19.35 29.26
N MET A 155 -20.66 19.43 28.94
CA MET A 155 -21.23 20.43 28.05
C MET A 155 -21.80 21.64 28.79
N ASN A 156 -22.24 21.48 30.03
CA ASN A 156 -22.87 22.54 30.83
C ASN A 156 -22.30 22.59 32.26
N GLY A 157 -22.51 23.69 32.97
CA GLY A 157 -22.15 23.88 34.38
C GLY A 157 -20.76 24.50 34.58
N THR A 158 -20.38 24.70 35.85
CA THR A 158 -19.20 25.48 36.28
C THR A 158 -17.86 25.03 35.69
N TYR A 159 -17.74 23.75 35.34
CA TYR A 159 -16.52 23.15 34.79
C TYR A 159 -16.72 22.57 33.38
N GLY A 160 -17.90 22.75 32.78
CA GLY A 160 -18.18 22.34 31.41
C GLY A 160 -17.67 23.36 30.40
N ILE A 161 -17.71 23.01 29.12
CA ILE A 161 -17.22 23.88 28.03
C ILE A 161 -18.17 25.05 27.67
N ASP A 162 -19.26 25.24 28.43
CA ASP A 162 -20.35 26.19 28.14
C ASP A 162 -20.86 26.07 26.69
N ALA A 163 -21.24 24.85 26.30
CA ALA A 163 -21.77 24.60 24.97
C ALA A 163 -23.02 25.46 24.65
N PRO A 164 -23.98 25.70 25.57
CA PRO A 164 -25.10 26.60 25.30
C PRO A 164 -24.67 28.04 25.00
N GLY A 165 -23.67 28.58 25.70
CA GLY A 165 -23.11 29.90 25.41
C GLY A 165 -22.44 29.96 24.03
N ALA A 166 -21.70 28.91 23.65
CA ALA A 166 -21.08 28.82 22.32
C ALA A 166 -22.12 28.69 21.19
N TRP A 167 -23.16 27.88 21.38
CA TRP A 167 -24.25 27.68 20.41
C TRP A 167 -25.07 28.93 20.13
N ALA A 168 -25.15 29.86 21.10
CA ALA A 168 -25.75 31.16 20.87
C ALA A 168 -24.94 32.04 19.88
N GLN A 169 -23.66 31.73 19.66
CA GLN A 169 -22.78 32.42 18.71
C GLN A 169 -22.66 31.66 17.38
N THR A 170 -22.49 30.34 17.44
CA THR A 170 -22.41 29.48 16.25
C THR A 170 -22.77 28.04 16.59
N LEU A 171 -23.49 27.38 15.69
CA LEU A 171 -23.74 25.94 15.74
C LEU A 171 -22.70 25.13 14.95
N GLY A 172 -21.63 25.79 14.48
CA GLY A 172 -20.65 25.17 13.60
C GLY A 172 -21.11 25.05 12.14
N ASP A 173 -22.20 25.73 11.77
CA ASP A 173 -22.63 25.85 10.39
C ASP A 173 -21.72 26.88 9.68
N PRO A 174 -20.94 26.48 8.68
CA PRO A 174 -20.01 27.38 7.98
C PRO A 174 -20.73 28.34 7.01
N SER A 175 -22.04 28.24 6.85
CA SER A 175 -22.85 29.04 5.93
C SER A 175 -23.60 30.21 6.57
N VAL A 176 -23.46 30.41 7.88
CA VAL A 176 -23.99 31.55 8.65
C VAL A 176 -22.89 32.49 9.15
#